data_AF-W1W8K9-F1
#
_entry.id   AF-W1W8K9-F1
#
_cell.length_a   1.000
_cell.length_b   1.000
_cell.length_c   1.000
_cell.angle_alpha   90.00
_cell.angle_beta   90.00
_cell.angle_gamma   90.00
#
_symmetry.space_group_name_H-M   'P 1'
#
loop_
_entity.id
_entity.type
_entity.pdbx_description
1 polymer ?
#
loop_
_entity_poly.entity_id
_entity_poly.type
_entity_poly.pdbx_seq_one_letter_code
_entity_poly.pdbx_strand_id
1 'polypeptide(L)'
;MNRNLGIELFRIVCMLLIIAFHMSDHGVISINSDMPITGNWLTLAFARLGGAIGNCAFVIIGGYLLCTKEFDSRRIIKLWLQTFFYSVVCGLIAFKMGIIDISIKKIVMMLLPITYNEYWFISSYLILILLVPFLNPLLHNMSRNKHRAFIGIGILIFSIIPTITRDFWMDSNNLILFL
;
A
#
# COMPACT_ATOMS: atom_id res chain seq x y z
N MET A 1 -21.99 7.48 -11.08
CA MET A 1 -21.54 8.22 -9.88
C MET A 1 -20.89 9.51 -10.35
N ASN A 2 -21.39 10.67 -9.93
CA ASN A 2 -20.77 11.95 -10.27
C ASN A 2 -19.43 12.11 -9.54
N ARG A 3 -18.50 12.83 -10.16
CA ARG A 3 -17.18 13.09 -9.59
C ARG A 3 -17.30 13.87 -8.28
N ASN A 4 -16.82 13.29 -7.18
CA ASN A 4 -16.83 13.94 -5.87
C ASN A 4 -15.46 14.58 -5.61
N LEU A 5 -15.40 15.92 -5.65
CA LEU A 5 -14.15 16.68 -5.47
C LEU A 5 -13.54 16.50 -4.08
N GLY A 6 -14.35 16.34 -3.03
CA GLY A 6 -13.87 16.11 -1.67
C GLY A 6 -13.14 14.78 -1.54
N ILE A 7 -13.66 13.72 -2.15
CA ILE A 7 -12.99 12.40 -2.19
C ILE A 7 -11.68 12.48 -2.96
N GLU A 8 -11.66 13.14 -4.13
CA GLU A 8 -10.43 13.27 -4.93
C GLU A 8 -9.37 14.10 -4.21
N LEU A 9 -9.76 15.23 -3.58
CA LEU A 9 -8.84 16.04 -2.78
C LEU A 9 -8.29 15.24 -1.59
N PHE A 10 -9.15 14.50 -0.89
CA PHE A 10 -8.72 13.70 0.24
C PHE A 10 -7.74 12.59 -0.18
N ARG A 11 -7.93 11.99 -1.36
CA ARG A 11 -6.94 11.04 -1.92
C ARG A 11 -5.59 11.69 -2.17
N ILE A 12 -5.55 12.92 -2.69
CA ILE A 12 -4.30 13.67 -2.89
C ILE A 12 -3.62 13.94 -1.54
N VAL A 13 -4.38 14.37 -0.52
CA VAL A 13 -3.83 14.53 0.84
C VAL A 13 -3.24 13.22 1.37
N CYS A 14 -3.94 12.10 1.19
CA CYS A 14 -3.41 10.79 1.58
C CYS A 14 -2.10 10.45 0.85
N MET A 15 -2.02 10.69 -0.47
CA MET A 15 -0.79 10.47 -1.24
C MET A 15 0.38 11.32 -0.71
N LEU A 16 0.14 12.58 -0.37
CA LEU A 16 1.17 13.46 0.21
C LEU A 16 1.66 12.96 1.57
N LEU A 17 0.75 12.48 2.42
CA LEU A 17 1.10 11.88 3.72
C LEU A 17 1.93 10.60 3.55
N ILE A 18 1.59 9.75 2.58
CA ILE A 18 2.36 8.53 2.26
C ILE A 18 3.77 8.88 1.77
N ILE A 19 3.90 9.91 0.92
CA ILE A 19 5.22 10.41 0.48
C ILE A 19 6.02 10.90 1.68
N ALA A 20 5.42 11.71 2.56
CA ALA A 20 6.08 12.21 3.77
C ALA A 20 6.54 11.06 4.69
N PHE A 21 5.75 9.99 4.81
CA PHE A 21 6.14 8.77 5.52
C PHE A 21 7.39 8.13 4.93
N HIS A 22 7.43 7.88 3.62
CA HIS A 22 8.60 7.26 3.00
C HIS A 22 9.86 8.12 3.12
N MET A 23 9.71 9.45 3.08
CA MET A 23 10.82 10.36 3.35
C MET A 23 11.30 10.30 4.82
N SER A 24 10.41 10.01 5.76
CA SER A 24 10.72 9.88 7.19
C SER A 24 11.23 8.48 7.58
N ASP A 25 10.85 7.44 6.83
CA ASP A 25 11.21 6.05 7.12
C ASP A 25 12.48 5.59 6.39
N HIS A 26 12.64 6.00 5.12
CA HIS A 26 13.80 5.66 4.28
C HIS A 26 14.73 6.84 4.03
N GLY A 27 14.48 7.98 4.68
CA GLY A 27 15.32 9.16 4.58
C GLY A 27 16.67 8.99 5.28
N VAL A 28 17.50 10.04 5.19
CA VAL A 28 18.88 10.03 5.70
C VAL A 28 18.96 9.91 7.23
N ILE A 29 17.92 10.32 7.95
CA ILE A 29 17.91 10.36 9.42
C ILE A 29 16.92 9.33 9.96
N SER A 30 17.44 8.29 10.60
CA SER A 30 16.63 7.30 11.32
C SER A 30 16.14 7.86 12.65
N ILE A 31 14.83 7.85 12.89
CA ILE A 31 14.25 8.25 14.17
C ILE A 31 14.18 7.07 15.12
N ASN A 32 14.67 7.25 16.35
CA ASN A 32 14.53 6.30 17.45
C ASN A 32 13.92 6.97 18.70
N SER A 33 13.57 6.16 19.69
CA SER A 33 12.96 6.56 20.96
C SER A 33 13.90 7.34 21.89
N ASP A 34 15.21 7.23 21.65
CA ASP A 34 16.23 7.75 22.55
C ASP A 34 16.69 9.16 22.14
N MET A 35 16.22 9.64 20.98
CA MET A 35 16.49 10.99 20.51
C MET A 35 15.65 12.04 21.26
N PRO A 36 16.23 13.22 21.52
CA PRO A 36 15.51 14.31 22.16
C PRO A 36 14.33 14.79 21.29
N ILE A 37 13.22 15.12 21.95
CA ILE A 37 12.03 15.67 21.28
C ILE A 37 12.36 17.08 20.80
N THR A 38 12.58 17.21 19.50
CA THR A 38 12.83 18.46 18.79
C THR A 38 11.73 18.71 17.77
N GLY A 39 11.66 19.94 17.21
CA GLY A 39 10.74 20.23 16.10
C GLY A 39 10.93 19.27 14.93
N ASN A 40 12.18 18.95 14.57
CA ASN A 40 12.49 17.99 13.52
C ASN A 40 12.01 16.58 13.85
N TRP A 41 12.25 16.12 15.08
CA TRP A 41 11.75 14.82 15.55
C TRP A 41 10.23 14.76 15.44
N LEU A 42 9.54 15.82 15.89
CA LEU A 42 8.08 15.90 15.86
C LEU A 42 7.52 15.92 14.43
N THR A 43 8.13 16.68 13.52
CA THR A 43 7.78 16.70 12.10
C THR A 43 7.88 15.30 11.49
N LEU A 44 8.98 14.60 11.74
CA LEU A 44 9.19 13.28 11.19
C LEU A 44 8.28 12.21 11.84
N ALA A 45 7.98 12.34 13.14
CA ALA A 45 7.02 11.49 13.85
C ALA A 45 5.58 11.68 13.30
N PHE A 46 5.16 12.93 13.06
CA PHE A 46 3.88 13.22 12.42
C PHE A 46 3.82 12.72 10.97
N ALA A 47 4.93 12.81 10.22
CA ALA A 47 5.00 12.22 8.88
C ALA A 47 4.79 10.70 8.92
N ARG A 48 5.36 10.00 9.91
CA ARG A 48 5.16 8.55 10.09
C ARG A 48 3.71 8.21 10.43
N LEU A 49 3.14 8.88 11.43
CA LEU A 49 1.74 8.68 11.81
C LEU A 49 0.79 9.02 10.64
N GLY A 50 1.07 10.13 9.98
CA GLY A 50 0.30 10.64 8.85
C GLY A 50 0.27 9.66 7.69
N GLY A 51 1.39 9.09 7.27
CA GLY A 51 1.39 8.12 6.17
C GLY A 51 0.75 6.78 6.53
N ALA A 52 0.83 6.33 7.78
CA ALA A 52 0.08 5.15 8.23
C ALA A 52 -1.45 5.37 8.08
N ILE A 53 -1.95 6.51 8.57
CA ILE A 53 -3.37 6.90 8.42
C ILE A 53 -3.72 7.11 6.94
N GLY A 54 -2.86 7.81 6.21
CA GLY A 54 -3.02 8.11 4.78
C GLY A 54 -3.11 6.85 3.94
N ASN A 55 -2.26 5.85 4.18
CA ASN A 55 -2.31 4.56 3.50
C ASN A 55 -3.63 3.83 3.75
N CYS A 56 -4.07 3.73 5.01
CA CYS A 56 -5.35 3.11 5.37
C CYS A 56 -6.53 3.82 4.68
N ALA A 57 -6.59 5.15 4.78
CA ALA A 57 -7.64 5.94 4.16
C ALA A 57 -7.63 5.79 2.63
N PHE A 58 -6.45 5.81 2.01
CA PHE A 58 -6.29 5.66 0.57
C PHE A 58 -6.83 4.31 0.06
N VAL A 59 -6.53 3.22 0.76
CA VAL A 59 -7.04 1.88 0.44
C VAL A 59 -8.55 1.80 0.61
N ILE A 60 -9.11 2.34 1.71
CA ILE A 60 -10.56 2.34 1.95
C ILE A 60 -11.30 3.10 0.85
N ILE A 61 -10.84 4.30 0.49
CA ILE A 61 -11.42 5.09 -0.59
C ILE A 61 -11.29 4.35 -1.92
N GLY A 62 -10.11 3.78 -2.19
CA GLY A 62 -9.86 2.98 -3.38
C GLY A 62 -10.83 1.81 -3.51
N GLY A 63 -11.03 1.06 -2.42
CA GLY A 63 -11.99 -0.05 -2.34
C GLY A 63 -13.43 0.40 -2.57
N TYR A 64 -13.86 1.50 -1.94
CA TYR A 64 -15.18 2.09 -2.14
C TYR A 64 -15.43 2.51 -3.60
N LEU A 65 -14.42 3.08 -4.27
CA LEU A 65 -14.53 3.44 -5.69
C LEU A 65 -14.46 2.23 -6.62
N LEU A 66 -13.80 1.14 -6.20
CA LEU A 66 -13.72 -0.10 -6.98
C LEU A 66 -15.00 -0.94 -6.87
N CYS A 67 -15.65 -0.99 -5.71
CA CYS A 67 -16.86 -1.80 -5.53
C CYS A 67 -18.07 -1.29 -6.33
N THR A 68 -18.05 -0.03 -6.72
CA THR A 68 -19.07 0.61 -7.57
C THR A 68 -18.78 0.48 -9.07
N LYS A 69 -17.67 -0.13 -9.46
CA LYS A 69 -17.25 -0.28 -10.86
C LYS A 69 -17.11 -1.74 -11.24
N GLU A 70 -17.38 -2.04 -12.50
CA GLU A 70 -17.07 -3.35 -13.07
C GLU A 70 -15.56 -3.55 -13.22
N PHE A 71 -15.18 -4.82 -13.25
CA PHE A 71 -13.81 -5.23 -13.51
C PHE A 71 -13.39 -4.79 -14.91
N ASP A 72 -12.19 -4.20 -15.01
CA ASP A 72 -11.61 -3.76 -16.29
C ASP A 72 -10.12 -4.13 -16.31
N SER A 73 -9.78 -5.13 -17.12
CA SER A 73 -8.41 -5.63 -17.27
C SER A 73 -7.44 -4.56 -17.78
N ARG A 74 -7.92 -3.54 -18.51
CA ARG A 74 -7.07 -2.42 -18.94
C ARG A 74 -6.48 -1.66 -17.77
N ARG A 75 -7.14 -1.63 -16.61
CA ARG A 75 -6.60 -0.99 -15.40
C ARG A 75 -5.38 -1.73 -14.86
N ILE A 76 -5.40 -3.06 -14.92
CA ILE A 76 -4.27 -3.89 -14.51
C ILE A 76 -3.08 -3.65 -15.44
N ILE A 77 -3.31 -3.73 -16.75
CA ILE A 77 -2.25 -3.52 -17.74
C ILE A 77 -1.66 -2.11 -17.62
N LYS A 78 -2.53 -1.09 -17.48
CA LYS A 78 -2.09 0.30 -17.31
C LYS A 78 -1.25 0.48 -16.04
N LEU A 79 -1.71 -0.07 -14.91
CA LEU A 79 -0.97 0.01 -13.65
C LEU A 79 0.37 -0.72 -13.75
N TRP A 80 0.39 -1.92 -14.31
CA TRP A 80 1.61 -2.70 -14.53
C TRP A 80 2.62 -1.93 -15.40
N LEU A 81 2.17 -1.37 -16.53
CA LEU A 81 3.02 -0.59 -17.43
C LEU A 81 3.57 0.68 -16.78
N GLN A 82 2.75 1.38 -15.97
CA GLN A 82 3.20 2.54 -15.22
C GLN A 82 4.28 2.17 -14.20
N THR A 83 4.07 1.10 -13.43
CA THR A 83 5.05 0.62 -12.45
C THR A 83 6.33 0.14 -13.12
N PHE A 84 6.22 -0.61 -14.22
CA PHE A 84 7.36 -1.04 -15.02
C PHE A 84 8.16 0.17 -15.53
N PHE A 85 7.49 1.17 -16.11
CA PHE A 85 8.13 2.38 -16.62
C PHE A 85 8.94 3.09 -15.52
N TYR A 86 8.33 3.33 -14.35
CA TYR A 86 9.03 4.00 -13.25
C TYR A 86 10.14 3.14 -12.65
N SER A 87 9.96 1.83 -12.55
CA SER A 87 11.01 0.93 -12.05
C SER A 87 12.25 0.98 -12.94
N VAL A 88 12.07 0.87 -14.26
CA VAL A 88 13.17 0.92 -15.24
C VAL A 88 13.82 2.31 -15.25
N VAL A 89 13.05 3.38 -15.37
CA VAL A 89 13.61 4.74 -15.45
C VAL A 89 14.36 5.11 -14.17
N CYS A 90 13.76 4.88 -12.99
CA CYS A 90 14.43 5.16 -11.72
C CYS A 90 15.67 4.28 -11.51
N GLY A 91 15.59 2.99 -11.88
CA GLY A 91 16.73 2.07 -11.80
C GLY A 91 17.90 2.50 -12.69
N LEU A 92 17.62 2.92 -13.92
CA LEU A 92 18.64 3.43 -14.85
C LEU A 92 19.27 4.73 -14.35
N ILE A 93 18.47 5.65 -13.78
CA ILE A 93 18.98 6.88 -13.15
C ILE A 93 19.88 6.54 -11.97
N ALA A 94 19.42 5.66 -11.07
CA ALA A 94 20.19 5.23 -9.90
C ALA A 94 21.51 4.56 -10.30
N PHE A 95 21.50 3.73 -11.36
CA PHE A 95 22.71 3.13 -11.91
C PHE A 95 23.67 4.20 -12.45
N LYS A 96 23.18 5.14 -13.26
CA LYS A 96 24.01 6.21 -13.83
C LYS A 96 24.62 7.12 -12.76
N MET A 97 23.91 7.30 -11.64
CA MET A 97 24.38 8.06 -10.48
C MET A 97 25.34 7.27 -9.58
N GLY A 98 25.60 5.99 -9.86
CA GLY A 98 26.44 5.14 -9.03
C GLY A 98 25.81 4.75 -7.68
N ILE A 99 24.48 4.91 -7.53
CA ILE A 99 23.75 4.54 -6.31
C ILE A 99 23.57 3.01 -6.24
N ILE A 100 23.44 2.35 -7.39
CA ILE A 100 23.32 0.90 -7.48
C ILE A 100 24.30 0.34 -8.51
N ASP A 101 24.93 -0.80 -8.20
CA ASP A 101 25.69 -1.56 -9.21
C ASP A 101 24.78 -2.35 -10.16
N ILE A 102 25.29 -2.67 -11.35
CA ILE A 102 24.65 -3.64 -12.26
C ILE A 102 24.89 -5.06 -11.76
N SER A 103 23.81 -5.80 -11.62
CA SER A 103 23.84 -7.27 -11.53
C SER A 103 22.64 -7.84 -12.28
N ILE A 104 22.76 -9.08 -12.75
CA ILE A 104 21.66 -9.80 -13.41
C ILE A 104 20.42 -9.81 -12.51
N LYS A 105 20.61 -10.02 -11.20
CA LYS A 105 19.54 -9.99 -10.22
C LYS A 105 18.80 -8.63 -10.21
N LYS A 106 19.53 -7.52 -10.12
CA LYS A 106 18.92 -6.17 -10.11
C LYS A 106 18.24 -5.83 -11.43
N ILE A 107 18.80 -6.27 -12.57
CA ILE A 107 18.17 -6.10 -13.87
C ILE A 107 16.83 -6.85 -13.91
N VAL A 108 16.80 -8.11 -13.45
CA VAL A 108 15.56 -8.91 -13.41
C VAL A 108 14.53 -8.27 -12.47
N MET A 109 14.94 -7.80 -11.29
CA MET A 109 14.05 -7.11 -10.34
C MET A 109 13.46 -5.81 -10.94
N MET A 110 14.27 -5.05 -11.69
CA MET A 110 13.84 -3.84 -12.38
C MET A 110 12.85 -4.11 -13.52
N LEU A 111 13.01 -5.24 -14.23
CA LEU A 111 12.12 -5.64 -15.33
C LEU A 111 10.84 -6.31 -14.84
N LEU A 112 10.86 -6.92 -13.66
CA LEU A 112 9.73 -7.63 -13.05
C LEU A 112 9.42 -7.09 -11.63
N PRO A 113 9.18 -5.78 -11.47
CA PRO A 113 9.14 -5.14 -10.14
C PRO A 113 7.97 -5.59 -9.27
N ILE A 114 6.89 -6.05 -9.90
CA ILE A 114 5.70 -6.55 -9.21
C ILE A 114 5.93 -8.00 -8.74
N THR A 115 6.53 -8.84 -9.60
CA THR A 115 6.82 -10.25 -9.29
C THR A 115 7.83 -10.40 -8.16
N TYR A 116 8.84 -9.52 -8.12
CA TYR A 116 9.84 -9.50 -7.05
C TYR A 116 9.43 -8.67 -5.82
N ASN A 117 8.19 -8.16 -5.80
CA ASN A 117 7.64 -7.39 -4.68
C ASN A 117 8.44 -6.12 -4.33
N GLU A 118 9.14 -5.52 -5.30
CA GLU A 118 9.88 -4.26 -5.12
C GLU A 118 8.96 -3.12 -4.68
N TYR A 119 7.71 -3.16 -5.13
CA TYR A 119 6.65 -2.23 -4.74
C TYR A 119 5.48 -2.99 -4.11
N TRP A 120 5.66 -3.39 -2.85
CA TRP A 120 4.70 -4.22 -2.11
C TRP A 120 3.24 -3.76 -2.20
N PHE A 121 3.02 -2.44 -2.18
CA PHE A 121 1.70 -1.85 -2.26
C PHE A 121 1.06 -2.09 -3.63
N ILE A 122 1.83 -1.91 -4.71
CA ILE A 122 1.34 -2.12 -6.08
C ILE A 122 1.02 -3.59 -6.31
N SER A 123 1.90 -4.49 -5.85
CA SER A 123 1.67 -5.94 -5.95
C SER A 123 0.36 -6.34 -5.26
N SER A 124 0.16 -5.90 -4.02
CA SER A 124 -1.08 -6.14 -3.26
C SER A 124 -2.31 -5.54 -3.94
N TYR A 125 -2.18 -4.32 -4.47
CA TYR A 125 -3.30 -3.63 -5.12
C TYR A 125 -3.70 -4.28 -6.46
N LEU A 126 -2.74 -4.82 -7.22
CA LEU A 126 -3.04 -5.60 -8.42
C LEU A 126 -3.81 -6.87 -8.11
N ILE A 127 -3.42 -7.59 -7.04
CA ILE A 127 -4.17 -8.75 -6.54
C ILE A 127 -5.59 -8.32 -6.17
N LEU A 128 -5.76 -7.20 -5.46
CA LEU A 128 -7.08 -6.68 -5.12
C LEU A 128 -7.93 -6.44 -6.38
N ILE A 129 -7.39 -5.78 -7.41
CA ILE A 129 -8.12 -5.52 -8.67
C ILE A 129 -8.50 -6.85 -9.35
N LEU A 130 -7.61 -7.84 -9.37
CA LEU A 130 -7.90 -9.17 -9.91
C LEU A 130 -9.01 -9.90 -9.15
N LEU A 131 -9.16 -9.61 -7.85
CA LEU A 131 -10.21 -10.20 -7.00
C LEU A 131 -11.56 -9.45 -7.07
N VAL A 132 -11.59 -8.21 -7.57
CA VAL A 132 -12.82 -7.41 -7.76
C VAL A 132 -14.01 -8.20 -8.37
N PRO A 133 -13.86 -9.00 -9.45
CA PRO A 133 -14.99 -9.74 -10.03
C PRO A 133 -15.61 -10.77 -9.08
N PHE A 134 -14.89 -11.21 -8.05
CA PHE A 134 -15.41 -12.09 -7.00
C PHE A 134 -15.90 -11.30 -5.78
N LEU A 135 -15.15 -10.28 -5.38
CA LEU A 135 -15.45 -9.46 -4.21
C LEU A 135 -16.71 -8.61 -4.41
N ASN A 136 -16.90 -8.02 -5.60
CA ASN A 136 -18.04 -7.15 -5.84
C ASN A 136 -19.38 -7.88 -5.71
N PRO A 137 -19.62 -9.03 -6.39
CA PRO A 137 -20.85 -9.79 -6.19
C PRO A 137 -21.03 -10.23 -4.74
N LEU A 138 -19.97 -10.64 -4.04
CA LEU A 138 -20.05 -11.02 -2.63
C LEU A 138 -20.56 -9.87 -1.77
N LEU A 139 -19.97 -8.68 -1.93
CA LEU A 139 -20.37 -7.49 -1.18
C LEU A 139 -21.81 -7.06 -1.52
N HIS A 140 -22.18 -7.02 -2.80
CA HIS A 140 -23.53 -6.60 -3.22
C HIS A 140 -24.64 -7.55 -2.75
N ASN A 141 -24.35 -8.84 -2.57
CA ASN A 141 -25.34 -9.83 -2.15
C ASN A 141 -25.39 -10.05 -0.62
N MET A 142 -24.52 -9.41 0.15
CA MET A 142 -24.53 -9.55 1.61
C MET A 142 -25.59 -8.68 2.28
N SER A 143 -26.35 -9.26 3.22
CA SER A 143 -27.25 -8.48 4.06
C SER A 143 -26.47 -7.53 4.98
N ARG A 144 -27.12 -6.49 5.49
CA ARG A 144 -26.49 -5.52 6.41
C ARG A 144 -25.91 -6.18 7.67
N ASN A 145 -26.57 -7.21 8.20
CA ASN A 145 -26.08 -7.96 9.36
C ASN A 145 -24.81 -8.76 9.02
N LYS A 146 -24.77 -9.39 7.85
CA LYS A 146 -23.58 -10.10 7.37
C LYS A 146 -22.41 -9.14 7.14
N HIS A 147 -22.66 -7.94 6.58
CA HIS A 147 -21.63 -6.91 6.45
C HIS A 147 -21.02 -6.51 7.79
N ARG A 148 -21.87 -6.23 8.80
CA ARG A 148 -21.41 -5.87 10.14
C ARG A 148 -20.62 -7.00 10.79
N ALA A 149 -21.08 -8.24 10.66
CA ALA A 149 -20.37 -9.41 11.17
C ALA A 149 -19.01 -9.58 10.47
N PHE A 150 -18.95 -9.45 9.15
CA PHE A 150 -17.72 -9.54 8.37
C PHE A 150 -16.68 -8.49 8.79
N ILE A 151 -17.10 -7.23 8.92
CA ILE A 151 -16.24 -6.14 9.43
C ILE A 151 -15.80 -6.43 10.88
N GLY A 152 -16.72 -6.87 11.73
CA GLY A 152 -16.43 -7.18 13.14
C GLY A 152 -15.40 -8.32 13.30
N ILE A 153 -15.54 -9.39 12.51
CA ILE A 153 -14.57 -10.49 12.45
C ILE A 153 -13.21 -9.97 11.98
N GLY A 154 -13.20 -9.13 10.94
CA GLY A 154 -11.97 -8.49 10.45
C GLY A 154 -11.27 -7.67 11.53
N ILE A 155 -11.99 -6.79 12.23
CA ILE A 155 -11.43 -5.98 13.32
C ILE A 155 -10.91 -6.87 14.46
N LEU A 156 -11.64 -7.93 14.80
CA LEU A 156 -11.22 -8.85 15.85
C LEU A 156 -9.89 -9.54 15.49
N ILE A 157 -9.82 -10.13 14.29
CA ILE A 157 -8.67 -10.91 13.83
C ILE A 157 -7.46 -10.02 13.50
N PHE A 158 -7.67 -8.93 12.77
CA PHE A 158 -6.58 -8.11 12.24
C PHE A 158 -6.19 -6.93 13.13
N SER A 159 -6.96 -6.62 14.19
CA SER A 159 -6.66 -5.48 15.06
C SER A 159 -6.66 -5.84 16.54
N ILE A 160 -7.75 -6.41 17.07
CA ILE A 160 -7.88 -6.65 18.52
C ILE A 160 -6.93 -7.76 18.99
N ILE A 161 -6.95 -8.94 18.34
CA ILE A 161 -6.10 -10.08 18.73
C ILE A 161 -4.60 -9.72 18.70
N PRO A 162 -4.04 -9.15 17.62
CA PRO A 162 -2.62 -8.78 17.58
C PRO A 162 -2.27 -7.70 18.61
N THR A 163 -3.18 -6.75 18.88
CA THR A 163 -2.92 -5.69 19.87
C THR A 163 -2.83 -6.24 21.29
N ILE A 164 -3.67 -7.21 21.65
CA ILE A 164 -3.69 -7.80 23.00
C ILE A 164 -2.57 -8.82 23.17
N THR A 165 -2.41 -9.72 22.21
CA THR A 165 -1.42 -10.80 22.27
C THR A 165 0.01 -10.30 22.03
N ARG A 166 0.15 -9.16 21.35
CA ARG A 166 1.43 -8.62 20.83
C ARG A 166 2.12 -9.52 19.81
N ASP A 167 1.40 -10.51 19.31
CA ASP A 167 1.90 -11.44 18.31
C ASP A 167 1.30 -11.10 16.94
N PHE A 168 2.19 -10.89 15.96
CA PHE A 168 1.82 -10.61 14.58
C PHE A 168 1.92 -11.91 13.76
N TRP A 169 1.02 -12.86 14.04
CA TRP A 169 0.98 -14.17 13.37
C TRP A 169 0.75 -14.07 11.85
N MET A 170 0.23 -12.94 11.38
CA MET A 170 -0.10 -12.67 9.97
C MET A 170 0.91 -11.73 9.28
N ASP A 171 2.10 -11.57 9.83
CA ASP A 171 3.11 -10.72 9.20
C ASP A 171 3.59 -11.32 7.88
N SER A 172 3.69 -10.49 6.84
CA SER A 172 3.94 -10.91 5.45
C SER A 172 5.29 -11.63 5.24
N ASN A 173 6.21 -11.50 6.20
CA ASN A 173 7.48 -12.23 6.22
C ASN A 173 7.35 -13.71 6.60
N ASN A 174 6.19 -14.14 7.13
CA ASN A 174 5.91 -15.52 7.53
C ASN A 174 4.94 -16.26 6.59
N LEU A 175 4.70 -15.75 5.37
CA LEU A 175 3.88 -16.41 4.35
C LEU A 175 4.58 -17.63 3.69
N ILE A 176 5.32 -18.42 4.47
CA ILE A 176 5.67 -19.82 4.17
C ILE A 176 4.45 -20.70 4.50
N LEU A 177 3.28 -20.31 3.98
CA LEU A 177 2.06 -21.12 4.00
C LEU A 177 1.68 -21.60 2.59
N PHE A 178 2.44 -21.17 1.58
CA PHE A 178 2.35 -21.64 0.19
C PHE A 178 3.71 -22.05 -0.41
N LEU A 179 4.72 -22.31 0.44
CA LEU A 179 5.95 -23.02 0.09
C LEU A 179 6.22 -24.09 1.15
#